data_AF-A0A3Q7XRG4-F1
#
_entry.id   AF-A0A3Q7XRG4-F1
#
_cell.length_a   1.000
_cell.length_b   1.000
_cell.length_c   1.000
_cell.angle_alpha   90.00
_cell.angle_beta   90.00
_cell.angle_gamma   90.00
#
_symmetry.space_group_name_H-M   'P 1'
#
loop_
_entity.id
_entity.type
_entity.pdbx_description
1 polymer ?
#
loop_
_entity_poly.entity_id
_entity_poly.type
_entity_poly.pdbx_seq_one_letter_code
_entity_poly.pdbx_strand_id
1 'polypeptide(L)'
;MGMDQKTVNVLARDYCDIVKRKKKPVILSHHMVPGLQQGQEKMSKSDPLSSIFMEDEEPVREQFRKDSNAKELLKRVKLSFVWN
;
A
#
# COMPACT_ATOMS: atom_id res chain seq x y z
N MET A 1 10.58 -3.76 -2.51
CA MET A 1 9.54 -4.80 -2.52
C MET A 1 8.64 -4.62 -1.32
N GLY A 2 7.37 -5.03 -1.39
CA GLY A 2 6.48 -5.00 -0.22
C GLY A 2 6.97 -5.94 0.88
N MET A 3 6.64 -5.64 2.14
CA MET A 3 6.94 -6.54 3.26
C MET A 3 6.26 -7.91 3.13
N ASP A 4 5.15 -8.00 2.42
CA ASP A 4 4.40 -9.23 2.14
C ASP A 4 5.21 -10.30 1.38
N GLN A 5 6.25 -9.89 0.66
CA GLN A 5 7.12 -10.76 -0.12
C GLN A 5 8.41 -11.16 0.61
N LYS A 6 8.54 -10.82 1.90
CA LYS A 6 9.76 -11.06 2.69
C LYS A 6 10.22 -12.53 2.66
N THR A 7 9.30 -13.47 2.80
CA THR A 7 9.63 -14.91 2.81
C THR A 7 10.25 -15.38 1.50
N VAL A 8 9.68 -14.96 0.37
CA VAL A 8 10.22 -15.29 -0.97
C VAL A 8 11.57 -14.62 -1.20
N ASN A 9 11.73 -13.38 -0.73
CA ASN A 9 12.99 -12.66 -0.84
C ASN A 9 14.10 -13.33 0.01
N VAL A 10 13.77 -13.89 1.18
CA VAL A 10 14.72 -14.69 1.98
C VAL A 10 15.10 -15.98 1.24
N LEU A 11 14.12 -16.72 0.71
CA LEU A 11 14.37 -17.93 -0.08
C LEU A 11 15.30 -17.68 -1.29
N ALA A 12 15.14 -16.54 -1.96
CA ALA A 12 16.03 -16.17 -3.06
C ALA A 12 17.49 -16.00 -2.62
N ARG A 13 17.74 -15.58 -1.37
CA ARG A 13 19.09 -15.49 -0.81
C ARG A 13 19.64 -16.86 -0.44
N ASP A 14 18.82 -17.71 0.18
CA ASP A 14 19.21 -19.08 0.53
C ASP A 14 19.55 -19.88 -0.74
N TYR A 15 18.78 -19.68 -1.81
CA TYR A 15 19.08 -20.27 -3.11
C TYR A 15 20.42 -19.78 -3.69
N CYS A 16 20.78 -18.50 -3.50
CA CYS A 16 22.08 -17.98 -3.93
C CYS A 16 23.25 -18.67 -3.20
N ASP A 17 23.04 -19.12 -1.95
CA ASP A 17 24.05 -19.86 -1.18
C ASP A 17 24.27 -21.27 -1.75
N ILE A 18 23.19 -21.96 -2.15
CA ILE A 18 23.26 -23.27 -2.79
C ILE A 18 24.00 -23.19 -4.13
N VAL A 19 23.69 -22.18 -4.95
CA VAL A 19 24.30 -21.98 -6.28
C VAL A 19 25.67 -21.28 -6.18
N LYS A 20 26.18 -20.99 -4.97
CA LYS A 20 27.46 -20.32 -4.70
C LYS A 20 27.61 -18.99 -5.43
N ARG A 21 26.52 -18.25 -5.59
CA ARG A 21 26.50 -16.94 -6.25
C ARG A 21 27.08 -15.89 -5.31
N LYS A 22 28.25 -15.34 -5.65
CA LYS A 22 28.96 -14.33 -4.81
C LYS A 22 28.17 -13.03 -4.59
N LYS A 23 27.28 -12.65 -5.52
CA LYS A 23 26.45 -11.45 -5.41
C LYS A 23 25.04 -11.83 -5.00
N LYS A 24 24.74 -11.69 -3.70
CA LYS A 24 23.39 -11.86 -3.16
C LYS A 24 22.53 -10.62 -3.48
N PRO A 25 21.23 -10.78 -3.76
CA PRO A 25 20.34 -9.64 -3.99
C PRO A 25 20.16 -8.83 -2.69
N VAL A 26 20.28 -7.51 -2.78
CA VAL A 26 19.96 -6.59 -1.67
C VAL A 26 18.45 -6.40 -1.65
N ILE A 27 17.82 -6.66 -0.50
CA ILE A 27 16.37 -6.55 -0.33
C ILE A 27 16.08 -5.28 0.46
N LEU A 28 15.42 -4.32 -0.18
CA LEU A 28 14.86 -3.14 0.47
C LEU A 28 13.34 -3.31 0.52
N SER A 29 12.82 -3.57 1.71
CA SER A 29 11.40 -3.73 1.97
C SER A 29 10.79 -2.43 2.46
N HIS A 30 9.64 -2.04 1.90
CA HIS A 30 8.84 -0.93 2.40
C HIS A 30 7.55 -1.45 3.05
N HIS A 31 6.94 -0.63 3.92
CA HIS A 31 5.64 -0.93 4.53
C HIS A 31 4.53 -1.01 3.48
N MET A 32 3.56 -1.88 3.70
CA MET A 32 2.39 -2.01 2.83
C MET A 32 1.45 -0.84 3.05
N VAL A 33 0.84 -0.36 1.98
CA VAL A 33 -0.18 0.69 2.08
C VAL A 33 -1.47 0.06 2.64
N PRO A 34 -2.01 0.60 3.75
CA PRO A 34 -3.22 0.07 4.38
C PRO A 34 -4.44 0.22 3.47
N GLY A 35 -5.43 -0.65 3.67
CA GLY A 35 -6.70 -0.57 2.93
C GLY A 35 -7.54 0.62 3.36
N LEU A 36 -8.53 1.00 2.55
CA LEU A 36 -9.45 2.08 2.90
C LEU A 36 -10.41 1.68 4.03
N GLN A 37 -10.84 0.42 4.07
CA GLN A 37 -11.82 -0.02 5.07
C GLN A 37 -11.17 -0.32 6.42
N GLN A 38 -11.94 -0.13 7.49
CA GLN A 38 -11.49 -0.35 8.85
C GLN A 38 -11.13 -1.83 9.08
N GLY A 39 -9.90 -2.10 9.53
CA GLY A 39 -9.38 -3.45 9.75
C GLY A 39 -8.67 -4.08 8.54
N GLN A 40 -8.57 -3.37 7.40
CA GLN A 40 -7.77 -3.85 6.27
C GLN A 40 -6.31 -3.44 6.40
N GLU A 41 -5.45 -4.41 6.71
CA GLU A 41 -4.00 -4.21 6.82
C GLU A 41 -3.32 -3.86 5.48
N LYS A 42 -3.97 -4.17 4.35
CA LYS A 42 -3.46 -3.90 3.00
C LYS A 42 -4.58 -3.55 2.02
N MET A 43 -4.28 -2.69 1.05
CA MET A 43 -5.13 -2.53 -0.12
C MET A 43 -5.23 -3.85 -0.90
N SER A 44 -6.44 -4.22 -1.30
CA SER A 44 -6.71 -5.45 -2.05
C SER A 44 -7.36 -5.13 -3.38
N LYS A 45 -6.80 -5.66 -4.48
CA LYS A 45 -7.43 -5.56 -5.80
C LYS A 45 -8.76 -6.31 -5.89
N SER A 46 -8.98 -7.27 -4.98
CA SER A 46 -10.18 -8.11 -4.97
C SER A 46 -11.43 -7.36 -4.52
N ASP A 47 -11.26 -6.30 -3.73
CA ASP A 47 -12.36 -5.44 -3.30
C ASP A 47 -12.15 -4.04 -3.91
N PRO A 48 -12.93 -3.67 -4.94
CA PRO A 48 -12.84 -2.36 -5.59
C PRO A 48 -13.13 -1.18 -4.67
N LEU A 49 -13.79 -1.39 -3.53
CA LEU A 49 -14.05 -0.34 -2.53
C LEU A 49 -12.93 -0.22 -1.50
N SER A 50 -11.99 -1.16 -1.49
CA SER A 50 -10.85 -1.20 -0.56
C SER A 50 -9.57 -0.57 -1.12
N SER A 51 -9.56 -0.27 -2.42
CA SER A 51 -8.37 0.16 -3.15
C SER A 51 -8.69 1.27 -4.15
N ILE A 52 -7.70 2.12 -4.38
CA ILE A 52 -7.72 3.19 -5.38
C ILE A 52 -6.90 2.71 -6.57
N PHE A 53 -7.48 2.68 -7.76
CA PHE A 53 -6.79 2.30 -8.98
C PHE A 53 -6.20 3.53 -9.67
N MET A 54 -5.10 3.34 -10.40
CA MET A 54 -4.41 4.44 -11.10
C MET A 54 -5.21 4.99 -12.28
N GLU A 55 -6.20 4.23 -12.75
CA GLU A 55 -7.09 4.54 -13.87
C GLU A 55 -8.41 5.20 -13.40
N ASP A 56 -8.58 5.39 -12.10
CA ASP A 56 -9.78 5.99 -11.54
C ASP A 56 -9.81 7.51 -11.79
N GLU A 57 -10.58 7.98 -12.77
CA GLU A 57 -10.69 9.41 -13.10
C GLU A 57 -11.64 10.20 -12.18
N GLU A 58 -12.80 9.61 -11.83
CA GLU A 58 -13.84 10.20 -10.96
C GLU A 58 -14.07 9.49 -9.60
N PRO A 59 -13.92 8.14 -9.48
CA PRO A 59 -14.33 7.43 -8.26
C PRO A 59 -13.40 7.64 -7.06
N VAL A 60 -12.20 8.21 -7.26
CA VAL A 60 -11.31 8.59 -6.15
C VAL A 60 -12.02 9.59 -5.23
N ARG A 61 -12.73 10.59 -5.76
CA ARG A 61 -13.42 11.57 -4.92
C ARG A 61 -14.66 10.99 -4.25
N GLU A 62 -15.35 10.08 -4.93
CA GLU A 62 -16.57 9.42 -4.45
C GLU A 62 -16.26 8.38 -3.35
N GLN A 63 -15.17 7.61 -3.48
CA GLN A 63 -14.68 6.68 -2.45
C GLN A 63 -14.30 7.43 -1.18
N PHE A 64 -13.55 8.55 -1.29
CA PHE A 64 -13.24 9.39 -0.13
C PHE A 64 -14.48 10.07 0.47
N ARG A 65 -15.55 10.25 -0.32
CA ARG A 65 -16.87 10.75 0.13
C ARG A 65 -17.75 9.68 0.76
N LYS A 66 -17.48 8.40 0.59
CA LYS A 66 -18.25 7.31 1.23
C LYS A 66 -17.56 6.81 2.49
N ASP A 67 -16.24 6.70 2.45
CA ASP A 67 -15.44 6.25 3.57
C ASP A 67 -15.39 7.29 4.71
N SER A 68 -15.67 6.85 5.94
CA SER A 68 -15.74 7.72 7.11
C SER A 68 -14.36 8.28 7.51
N ASN A 69 -13.29 7.49 7.39
CA ASN A 69 -11.92 7.93 7.67
C ASN A 69 -11.44 8.90 6.59
N ALA A 70 -11.76 8.60 5.32
CA ALA A 70 -11.39 9.46 4.21
C ALA A 70 -12.06 10.84 4.27
N LYS A 71 -13.32 10.93 4.72
CA LYS A 71 -13.99 12.21 5.02
C LYS A 71 -13.26 13.00 6.09
N GLU A 72 -12.78 12.35 7.14
CA GLU A 72 -12.06 13.00 8.23
C GLU A 72 -10.70 13.55 7.77
N LEU A 73 -9.97 12.77 6.97
CA LEU A 73 -8.74 13.22 6.32
C LEU A 73 -9.00 14.41 5.39
N LEU A 74 -10.06 14.36 4.57
CA LEU A 74 -10.43 15.46 3.67
C LEU A 74 -10.80 16.73 4.45
N LYS A 75 -11.50 16.60 5.59
CA LYS A 75 -11.78 17.72 6.51
C LYS A 75 -10.50 18.31 7.09
N ARG A 76 -9.56 17.47 7.55
CA ARG A 76 -8.27 17.90 8.08
C ARG A 76 -7.43 18.65 7.04
N VAL A 77 -7.31 18.11 5.82
CA VAL A 77 -6.56 18.76 4.73
C VAL A 77 -7.18 20.12 4.37
N LYS A 78 -8.52 20.20 4.26
CA LYS A 78 -9.21 21.47 3.99
C LYS A 78 -9.03 22.48 5.13
N LEU A 79 -9.12 22.06 6.39
CA LEU A 79 -8.88 22.94 7.54
C LEU A 79 -7.44 23.47 7.56
N SER A 80 -6.47 22.66 7.15
CA SER A 80 -5.06 23.06 7.05
C SER A 80 -4.83 24.15 6.00
N PHE A 81 -5.65 24.18 4.96
CA PHE A 81 -5.57 25.14 3.85
C PHE A 81 -6.36 26.43 4.09
N VAL A 82 -7.26 26.44 5.07
CA VAL A 82 -8.05 27.62 5.47
C VAL A 82 -7.32 28.49 6.51
N TRP A 83 -6.28 27.94 7.14
CA TRP A 83 -5.43 28.64 8.12
C TRP A 83 -4.09 29.14 7.53
N ASN A 84 -4.04 29.37 6.21
CA ASN A 84 -2.93 29.99 5.49
C ASN A 84 -3.48 31.02 4.52
#